data_AF-A0A7V3SZ85-F1
#
_entry.id   AF-A0A7V3SZ85-F1
#
_cell.length_a   1.000
_cell.length_b   1.000
_cell.length_c   1.000
_cell.angle_alpha   90.00
_cell.angle_beta   90.00
_cell.angle_gamma   90.00
#
_symmetry.space_group_name_H-M   'P 1'
#
loop_
_entity.id
_entity.type
_entity.pdbx_description
1 polymer ?
#
loop_
_entity_poly.entity_id
_entity_poly.type
_entity_poly.pdbx_seq_one_letter_code
_entity_poly.pdbx_strand_id
1 'polypeptide(L)'
;MTKRRKSLRNRTITYSLLGIIILLFFTYFVAQNIVFPHGQPIVNQLNDIIQNAEQDKWTEAEDSFNKLMASWEKGKYLLAINYAEADYSLFIENLARMQGAIEIKDDMETVSQAQSTLKLWNNFIKVVPQP
;
A
#
# COMPACT_ATOMS: atom_id res chain seq x y z
N MET A 1 -46.58 -14.44 -21.86
CA MET A 1 -45.61 -13.35 -22.17
C MET A 1 -44.81 -12.81 -20.99
N THR A 2 -45.19 -13.09 -19.73
CA THR A 2 -44.58 -12.53 -18.50
C THR A 2 -43.20 -13.11 -18.12
N LYS A 3 -42.91 -14.37 -18.48
CA LYS A 3 -41.65 -15.06 -18.12
C LYS A 3 -40.41 -14.49 -18.84
N ARG A 4 -40.54 -14.10 -20.12
CA ARG A 4 -39.45 -13.51 -20.93
C ARG A 4 -39.05 -12.11 -20.44
N ARG A 5 -40.01 -11.26 -20.03
CA ARG A 5 -39.71 -9.94 -19.46
C ARG A 5 -38.95 -10.02 -18.13
N LYS A 6 -39.29 -10.98 -17.26
CA LYS A 6 -38.57 -11.23 -15.99
C LYS A 6 -37.13 -11.66 -16.23
N SER A 7 -36.89 -12.52 -17.23
CA SER A 7 -35.55 -12.99 -17.61
C SER A 7 -34.67 -11.88 -18.21
N LEU A 8 -35.21 -11.05 -19.11
CA LEU A 8 -34.48 -9.91 -19.69
C LEU A 8 -34.13 -8.85 -18.63
N ARG A 9 -35.07 -8.52 -17.73
CA ARG A 9 -34.82 -7.59 -16.61
C ARG A 9 -33.71 -8.10 -15.68
N ASN A 10 -33.67 -9.41 -15.43
CA ASN A 10 -32.61 -10.01 -14.61
C ASN A 10 -31.25 -9.89 -15.32
N ARG A 11 -31.19 -10.15 -16.63
CA ARG A 11 -29.96 -9.99 -17.43
C ARG A 11 -29.48 -8.53 -17.45
N THR A 12 -30.38 -7.56 -17.66
CA THR A 12 -30.02 -6.13 -17.62
C THR A 12 -29.48 -5.74 -16.26
N ILE A 13 -30.14 -6.14 -15.16
CA ILE A 13 -29.64 -5.88 -13.80
C ILE A 13 -28.26 -6.50 -13.61
N THR A 14 -28.05 -7.77 -14.02
CA THR A 14 -26.75 -8.44 -13.93
C THR A 14 -25.66 -7.69 -14.70
N TYR A 15 -25.91 -7.31 -15.96
CA TYR A 15 -24.91 -6.60 -16.76
C TYR A 15 -24.65 -5.18 -16.26
N SER A 16 -25.67 -4.48 -15.76
CA SER A 16 -25.49 -3.17 -15.12
C SER A 16 -24.64 -3.29 -13.85
N LEU A 17 -24.92 -4.28 -12.99
CA LEU A 17 -24.15 -4.52 -11.79
C LEU A 17 -22.69 -4.87 -12.12
N LEU A 18 -22.49 -5.75 -13.11
CA LEU A 18 -21.16 -6.14 -13.59
C LEU A 18 -20.40 -4.92 -14.13
N GLY A 19 -21.06 -4.08 -14.93
CA GLY A 19 -20.46 -2.84 -15.43
C GLY A 19 -20.06 -1.88 -14.32
N ILE A 20 -20.90 -1.71 -13.29
CA ILE A 20 -20.57 -0.90 -12.11
C ILE A 20 -19.38 -1.48 -11.35
N ILE A 21 -19.35 -2.80 -11.13
CA ILE A 21 -18.24 -3.46 -10.43
C ILE A 21 -16.93 -3.25 -11.20
N ILE A 22 -16.92 -3.47 -12.52
CA ILE A 22 -15.75 -3.25 -13.37
C ILE A 22 -15.30 -1.78 -13.29
N LEU A 23 -16.24 -0.84 -13.35
CA LEU A 23 -15.95 0.60 -13.26
C LEU A 23 -15.32 0.97 -11.91
N LEU A 24 -15.83 0.40 -10.80
CA LEU A 24 -15.29 0.63 -9.46
C LEU A 24 -13.85 0.11 -9.35
N PHE A 25 -13.59 -1.12 -9.77
CA PHE A 25 -12.24 -1.68 -9.77
C PHE A 25 -11.30 -0.88 -10.68
N PHE A 26 -11.75 -0.53 -11.89
CA PHE A 26 -10.94 0.26 -12.82
C PHE A 26 -10.55 1.62 -12.19
N THR A 27 -11.53 2.32 -11.61
CA THR A 27 -11.28 3.62 -10.95
C THR A 27 -10.32 3.47 -9.78
N TYR A 28 -10.47 2.41 -8.98
CA TYR A 28 -9.60 2.11 -7.85
C TYR A 28 -8.14 1.91 -8.29
N PHE A 29 -7.89 1.01 -9.24
CA PHE A 29 -6.53 0.71 -9.70
C PHE A 29 -5.87 1.90 -10.41
N VAL A 30 -6.64 2.69 -11.15
CA VAL A 30 -6.15 3.94 -11.76
C VAL A 30 -5.75 4.94 -10.69
N ALA A 31 -6.59 5.17 -9.67
CA ALA A 31 -6.26 6.06 -8.56
C ALA A 31 -5.00 5.59 -7.82
N GLN A 32 -4.87 4.28 -7.58
CA GLN A 32 -3.71 3.70 -6.90
C GLN A 32 -2.42 3.94 -7.67
N ASN A 33 -2.44 3.73 -8.99
CA ASN A 33 -1.26 3.94 -9.82
C ASN A 33 -0.89 5.43 -9.97
N ILE A 34 -1.87 6.34 -9.90
CA ILE A 34 -1.61 7.80 -9.90
C ILE A 34 -0.93 8.23 -8.59
N VAL A 35 -1.43 7.76 -7.45
CA VAL A 35 -0.90 8.13 -6.12
C VAL A 35 0.45 7.46 -5.85
N PHE A 36 0.59 6.20 -6.26
CA PHE A 36 1.80 5.41 -6.09
C PHE A 36 2.28 4.89 -7.45
N PRO A 37 2.98 5.71 -8.25
CA PRO A 37 3.50 5.28 -9.55
C PRO A 37 4.35 4.02 -9.42
N HIS A 38 3.80 2.87 -9.82
CA HIS A 38 4.39 1.54 -9.66
C HIS A 38 4.89 1.22 -8.24
N GLY A 39 4.36 1.89 -7.21
CA GLY A 39 4.83 1.78 -5.82
C GLY A 39 6.29 2.20 -5.57
N GLN A 40 6.96 2.79 -6.55
CA GLN A 40 8.39 3.10 -6.51
C GLN A 40 8.79 4.08 -5.40
N PRO A 41 8.02 5.15 -5.09
CA PRO A 41 8.41 6.07 -4.03
C PRO A 41 8.61 5.39 -2.68
N ILE A 42 7.70 4.49 -2.29
CA ILE A 42 7.78 3.74 -1.02
C ILE A 42 8.97 2.78 -1.04
N VAL A 43 9.13 2.01 -2.13
CA VAL A 43 10.25 1.06 -2.28
C VAL A 43 11.60 1.77 -2.21
N ASN A 44 11.76 2.89 -2.92
CA ASN A 44 13.00 3.64 -2.98
C ASN A 44 13.36 4.18 -1.60
N GLN A 45 12.41 4.81 -0.89
CA GLN A 45 12.69 5.35 0.44
C GLN A 45 13.02 4.25 1.45
N LEU A 46 12.36 3.09 1.40
CA LEU A 46 12.71 1.96 2.26
C LEU A 46 14.12 1.43 2.00
N ASN A 47 14.52 1.31 0.73
CA ASN A 47 15.88 0.91 0.36
C ASN A 47 16.92 1.97 0.78
N ASP A 48 16.60 3.25 0.63
CA ASP A 48 17.47 4.35 1.07
C ASP A 48 17.65 4.32 2.60
N ILE A 49 16.59 4.07 3.37
CA ILE A 49 16.66 3.91 4.84
C ILE A 49 17.58 2.75 5.22
N ILE A 50 17.43 1.58 4.57
CA ILE A 50 18.29 0.42 4.80
C ILE A 50 19.75 0.78 4.53
N GLN A 51 20.03 1.31 3.34
CA GLN A 51 21.40 1.66 2.94
C GLN A 51 22.02 2.72 3.85
N ASN A 52 21.25 3.71 4.27
CA ASN A 52 21.74 4.77 5.14
C ASN A 52 21.99 4.27 6.57
N ALA A 53 21.11 3.42 7.11
CA ALA A 53 21.30 2.81 8.43
C ALA A 53 22.54 1.89 8.45
N GLU A 54 22.72 1.05 7.43
CA GLU A 54 23.91 0.17 7.30
C GLU A 54 25.24 0.96 7.16
N GLN A 55 25.17 2.26 6.84
CA GLN A 55 26.32 3.15 6.68
C GLN A 55 26.45 4.18 7.82
N ASP A 56 25.68 4.02 8.90
CA ASP A 56 25.61 4.98 10.03
C ASP A 56 25.23 6.42 9.62
N LYS A 57 24.53 6.58 8.49
CA LYS A 57 24.08 7.86 7.93
C LYS A 57 22.68 8.22 8.46
N TRP A 58 22.61 8.46 9.76
CA TRP A 58 21.33 8.62 10.48
C TRP A 58 20.50 9.83 10.04
N THR A 59 21.16 10.94 9.68
CA THR A 59 20.46 12.13 9.17
C THR A 59 19.79 11.84 7.82
N GLU A 60 20.48 11.11 6.94
CA GLU A 60 19.96 10.69 5.65
C GLU A 60 18.87 9.61 5.79
N ALA A 61 19.01 8.70 6.76
CA ALA A 61 17.97 7.73 7.09
C ALA A 61 16.68 8.43 7.57
N GLU A 62 16.80 9.45 8.42
CA GLU A 62 15.67 10.26 8.88
C GLU A 62 15.01 11.04 7.73
N ASP A 63 15.80 11.66 6.84
CA ASP A 63 15.27 12.35 5.65
C ASP A 63 14.52 11.39 4.72
N SER A 64 15.06 10.19 4.48
CA SER A 64 14.38 9.14 3.72
C SER A 64 13.09 8.67 4.41
N PHE A 65 13.09 8.53 5.73
CA PHE A 65 11.88 8.20 6.50
C PHE A 65 10.81 9.29 6.39
N ASN A 66 11.18 10.56 6.43
CA ASN A 66 10.25 11.67 6.26
C ASN A 66 9.62 11.67 4.85
N LYS A 67 10.41 11.37 3.82
CA LYS A 67 9.92 11.19 2.43
C LYS A 67 9.01 9.97 2.29
N LEU A 68 9.31 8.88 3.00
CA LEU A 68 8.46 7.70 3.08
C LEU A 68 7.10 8.06 3.66
N MET A 69 7.07 8.76 4.80
CA MET A 69 5.85 9.22 5.45
C MET A 69 5.04 10.17 4.57
N ALA A 70 5.69 11.12 3.91
CA ALA A 70 5.03 12.02 2.96
C ALA A 70 4.39 11.28 1.77
N SER A 71 4.99 10.17 1.34
CA SER A 71 4.45 9.32 0.29
C SER A 71 3.28 8.48 0.80
N TRP A 72 3.41 7.90 2.00
CA TRP A 72 2.36 7.14 2.67
C TRP A 72 1.09 7.96 2.89
N GLU A 73 1.21 9.18 3.42
CA GLU A 73 0.09 10.06 3.73
C GLU A 73 -0.79 10.38 2.51
N LYS A 74 -0.21 10.41 1.31
CA LYS A 74 -0.95 10.67 0.05
C LYS A 74 -1.95 9.57 -0.30
N GLY A 75 -1.73 8.34 0.17
CA GLY A 75 -2.51 7.19 -0.29
C GLY A 75 -2.93 6.18 0.77
N LYS A 76 -2.65 6.43 2.05
CA LYS A 76 -3.02 5.52 3.15
C LYS A 76 -4.50 5.12 3.15
N TYR A 77 -5.40 6.07 2.88
CA TYR A 77 -6.85 5.81 2.85
C TYR A 77 -7.28 4.96 1.65
N LEU A 78 -6.57 5.05 0.52
CA LEU A 78 -6.86 4.22 -0.65
C LEU A 78 -6.48 2.77 -0.39
N LEU A 79 -5.38 2.56 0.35
CA LEU A 79 -4.93 1.22 0.73
C LEU A 79 -5.87 0.62 1.79
N ALA A 80 -6.28 1.41 2.78
CA ALA A 80 -7.18 0.97 3.85
C ALA A 80 -8.53 0.37 3.36
N ILE A 81 -8.96 0.67 2.12
CA ILE A 81 -10.19 0.13 1.53
C ILE A 81 -10.07 -1.37 1.18
N ASN A 82 -8.87 -1.82 0.78
CA ASN A 82 -8.69 -3.11 0.13
C ASN A 82 -7.83 -4.11 0.92
N TYR A 83 -7.14 -3.69 1.98
CA TYR A 83 -6.30 -4.61 2.75
C TYR A 83 -6.95 -5.04 4.05
N ALA A 84 -6.54 -6.24 4.49
CA ALA A 84 -6.89 -6.73 5.80
C ALA A 84 -6.39 -5.76 6.87
N GLU A 85 -7.23 -5.52 7.87
CA GLU A 85 -6.92 -4.65 9.01
C GLU A 85 -5.60 -5.03 9.70
N ALA A 86 -5.29 -6.34 9.73
CA ALA A 86 -4.05 -6.86 10.29
C ALA A 86 -2.81 -6.39 9.53
N ASP A 87 -2.77 -6.52 8.20
CA ASP A 87 -1.61 -6.13 7.39
C ASP A 87 -1.41 -4.61 7.42
N TYR A 88 -2.51 -3.85 7.35
CA TYR A 88 -2.48 -2.40 7.41
C TYR A 88 -1.97 -1.92 8.78
N SER A 89 -2.45 -2.52 9.86
CA SER A 89 -1.99 -2.22 11.22
C SER A 89 -0.51 -2.58 11.41
N LEU A 90 -0.08 -3.74 10.91
CA LEU A 90 1.32 -4.17 10.97
C LEU A 90 2.24 -3.23 10.17
N PHE A 91 1.79 -2.75 9.02
CA PHE A 91 2.53 -1.76 8.24
C PHE A 91 2.76 -0.48 9.04
N ILE A 92 1.71 0.05 9.69
CA ILE A 92 1.80 1.24 10.54
C ILE A 92 2.71 1.00 11.75
N GLU A 93 2.59 -0.16 12.38
CA GLU A 93 3.43 -0.52 13.51
C GLU A 93 4.92 -0.54 13.13
N ASN A 94 5.25 -1.15 11.98
CA ASN A 94 6.62 -1.17 11.49
C ASN A 94 7.15 0.24 11.20
N LEU A 95 6.34 1.14 10.63
CA LEU A 95 6.74 2.54 10.43
C LEU A 95 7.05 3.24 11.76
N ALA A 96 6.21 3.07 12.78
CA ALA A 96 6.43 3.67 14.09
C ALA A 96 7.68 3.12 14.79
N ARG A 97 7.91 1.81 14.72
CA ARG A 97 9.11 1.17 15.27
C ARG A 97 10.37 1.61 14.54
N MET A 98 10.31 1.71 13.21
CA MET A 98 11.40 2.19 12.37
C MET A 98 11.79 3.63 12.71
N GLN A 99 10.81 4.51 12.95
CA GLN A 99 11.09 5.87 13.40
C GLN A 99 11.86 5.88 14.72
N GLY A 100 11.36 5.15 15.72
CA GLY A 100 12.02 5.05 17.02
C GLY A 100 13.43 4.46 16.93
N ALA A 101 13.62 3.46 16.07
CA ALA A 101 14.93 2.85 15.81
C ALA A 101 15.92 3.85 15.17
N ILE A 102 15.48 4.64 14.20
CA ILE A 102 16.29 5.71 13.59
C ILE A 102 16.67 6.76 14.66
N GLU A 103 15.74 7.15 15.52
CA GLU A 103 15.98 8.13 16.60
C GLU A 103 17.07 7.67 17.59
N ILE A 104 17.08 6.38 17.94
CA ILE A 104 18.08 5.80 18.84
C ILE A 104 19.31 5.22 18.13
N LYS A 105 19.36 5.31 16.79
CA LYS A 105 20.44 4.79 15.94
C LYS A 105 20.64 3.28 16.05
N ASP A 106 19.53 2.54 16.12
CA ASP A 106 19.52 1.07 16.11
C ASP A 106 19.44 0.58 14.67
N ASP A 107 20.58 0.11 14.14
CA ASP A 107 20.72 -0.38 12.76
C ASP A 107 19.91 -1.65 12.53
N MET A 108 20.00 -2.60 13.45
CA MET A 108 19.33 -3.88 13.38
C MET A 108 17.81 -3.72 13.34
N GLU A 109 17.24 -2.91 14.24
CA GLU A 109 15.80 -2.66 14.27
C GLU A 109 15.37 -1.83 13.06
N THR A 110 16.13 -0.81 12.66
CA THR A 110 15.81 0.01 11.48
C THR A 110 15.72 -0.85 10.22
N VAL A 111 16.75 -1.67 9.96
CA VAL A 111 16.82 -2.53 8.78
C VAL A 111 15.73 -3.61 8.83
N SER A 112 15.53 -4.24 9.99
CA SER A 112 14.50 -5.27 10.19
C SER A 112 13.09 -4.74 9.90
N GLN A 113 12.76 -3.55 10.43
CA GLN A 113 11.46 -2.92 10.22
C GLN A 113 11.29 -2.43 8.77
N ALA A 114 12.35 -1.89 8.15
CA ALA A 114 12.31 -1.47 6.76
C ALA A 114 12.07 -2.65 5.80
N GLN A 115 12.75 -3.77 6.01
CA GLN A 115 12.55 -4.99 5.22
C GLN A 115 11.15 -5.58 5.40
N SER A 116 10.65 -5.60 6.64
CA SER A 116 9.30 -6.07 6.96
C SER A 116 8.24 -5.19 6.28
N THR A 117 8.43 -3.87 6.33
CA THR A 117 7.57 -2.88 5.66
C THR A 117 7.62 -3.05 4.14
N LEU A 118 8.79 -3.30 3.56
CA LEU A 118 8.98 -3.53 2.12
C LEU A 118 8.24 -4.80 1.66
N LYS A 119 8.28 -5.86 2.46
CA LYS A 119 7.56 -7.11 2.17
C LYS A 119 6.04 -6.89 2.15
N LEU A 120 5.51 -6.15 3.13
CA LEU A 120 4.09 -5.79 3.17
C LEU A 120 3.70 -4.90 2.00
N TRP A 121 4.50 -3.87 1.69
CA TRP A 121 4.28 -2.99 0.55
C TRP A 121 4.20 -3.75 -0.77
N ASN A 122 5.16 -4.66 -0.99
CA ASN A 122 5.19 -5.50 -2.18
C ASN A 122 3.99 -6.45 -2.24
N ASN A 123 3.39 -6.80 -1.11
CA ASN A 123 2.13 -7.55 -1.09
C ASN A 123 0.94 -6.64 -1.41
N PHE A 124 0.94 -5.41 -0.90
CA PHE A 124 -0.10 -4.43 -1.17
C PHE A 124 -0.22 -4.14 -2.66
N ILE A 125 0.87 -3.83 -3.32
CA ILE A 125 0.83 -3.43 -4.74
C ILE A 125 0.57 -4.61 -5.72
N LYS A 126 0.40 -5.84 -5.23
CA LYS A 126 -0.04 -6.96 -6.09
C LYS A 126 -1.51 -6.79 -6.46
N VAL A 127 -1.83 -7.16 -7.70
CA VAL A 127 -3.23 -7.28 -8.17
C VAL A 127 -4.03 -8.24 -7.29
N VAL A 128 -3.37 -9.30 -6.81
CA VAL A 128 -3.93 -10.26 -5.85
C VAL A 128 -2.93 -10.41 -4.69
N PRO A 129 -3.21 -9.82 -3.51
CA PRO A 129 -2.40 -10.00 -2.32
C PRO A 129 -2.35 -11.47 -1.89
N GLN A 130 -1.23 -11.89 -1.31
CA GLN A 130 -1.11 -13.19 -0.65
C GLN A 130 -1.60 -13.07 0.80
N PRO A 131 -2.22 -14.13 1.36
CA PRO A 131 -2.59 -14.19 2.77
C PRO A 131 -1.35 -14.29 3.68
#